data_AF-A0A521VEZ9-F1
#
_entry.id   AF-A0A521VEZ9-F1
#
_cell.length_a   1.000
_cell.length_b   1.000
_cell.length_c   1.000
_cell.angle_alpha   90.00
_cell.angle_beta   90.00
_cell.angle_gamma   90.00
#
_symmetry.space_group_name_H-M   'P 1'
#
loop_
_entity.id
_entity.type
_entity.pdbx_description
1 polymer ?
#
loop_
_entity_poly.entity_id
_entity_poly.type
_entity_poly.pdbx_seq_one_letter_code
_entity_poly.pdbx_strand_id
1 'polypeptide(L)'
;MELQPACAWTLMEAEKDALDAVFNRLTGLSKKVFLQPNRSVMELYVLSLNEAVLVKPLVSEALVMKTGKITTATLEKMLVDIVAEPDIFVAQQGELENIFENAFSQILINQNRLLRYARRRKRYEQVLQLIPES
;
A
#
# COMPACT_ATOMS: atom_id res chain seq x y z
N MET A 1 -15.81 18.76 9.04
CA MET A 1 -16.47 17.52 8.56
C MET A 1 -15.40 16.73 7.85
N GLU A 2 -14.79 15.77 8.54
CA GLU A 2 -13.70 14.96 8.00
C GLU A 2 -14.26 14.10 6.87
N LEU A 3 -13.82 14.38 5.64
CA LEU A 3 -14.10 13.53 4.49
C LEU A 3 -13.20 12.30 4.62
N GLN A 4 -13.69 11.27 5.32
CA GLN A 4 -13.16 9.91 5.11
C GLN A 4 -13.25 9.62 3.60
N PRO A 5 -12.23 9.00 2.97
CA PRO A 5 -12.32 8.66 1.57
C PRO A 5 -13.51 7.72 1.35
N ALA A 6 -14.31 7.97 0.30
CA ALA A 6 -15.52 7.20 -0.04
C ALA A 6 -15.26 5.73 -0.45
N CYS A 7 -14.01 5.26 -0.36
CA CYS A 7 -13.52 3.99 -0.88
C CYS A 7 -12.58 3.34 0.15
N ALA A 8 -13.01 2.22 0.72
CA ALA A 8 -12.24 1.41 1.65
C ALA A 8 -11.81 0.09 0.98
N TRP A 9 -10.63 0.09 0.36
CA TRP A 9 -10.08 -1.11 -0.27
C TRP A 9 -8.98 -1.75 0.57
N THR A 10 -8.92 -3.08 0.53
CA THR A 10 -7.96 -3.91 1.26
C THR A 10 -6.91 -4.43 0.29
N LEU A 11 -5.63 -4.17 0.58
CA LEU A 11 -4.53 -4.77 -0.16
C LEU A 11 -4.08 -6.08 0.53
N MET A 12 -4.19 -7.19 -0.19
CA MET A 12 -3.71 -8.51 0.23
C MET A 12 -2.48 -8.89 -0.58
N GLU A 13 -1.38 -9.19 0.12
CA GLU A 13 -0.14 -9.63 -0.48
C GLU A 13 0.11 -11.11 -0.18
N ALA A 14 0.49 -11.88 -1.19
CA ALA A 14 0.79 -13.31 -1.07
C ALA A 14 2.06 -13.69 -1.81
N GLU A 15 2.68 -14.82 -1.46
CA GLU A 15 3.80 -15.37 -2.24
C GLU A 15 3.35 -15.63 -3.69
N LYS A 16 4.29 -15.52 -4.64
CA LYS A 16 3.97 -15.52 -6.08
C LYS A 16 3.28 -16.82 -6.54
N ASP A 17 3.72 -17.95 -5.99
CA ASP A 17 3.16 -19.28 -6.24
C ASP A 17 1.81 -19.51 -5.55
N ALA A 18 1.53 -18.79 -4.45
CA ALA A 18 0.25 -18.82 -3.75
C ALA A 18 -0.79 -17.81 -4.30
N LEU A 19 -0.37 -16.90 -5.19
CA LEU A 19 -1.16 -15.74 -5.58
C LEU A 19 -2.50 -16.11 -6.22
N ASP A 20 -2.51 -17.05 -7.16
CA ASP A 20 -3.72 -17.52 -7.84
C ASP A 20 -4.65 -18.25 -6.87
N ALA A 21 -4.11 -19.05 -5.95
CA ALA A 21 -4.90 -19.74 -4.94
C ALA A 21 -5.59 -18.75 -3.98
N VAL A 22 -4.87 -17.70 -3.56
CA VAL A 22 -5.43 -16.62 -2.73
C VAL A 22 -6.51 -15.86 -3.50
N PHE A 23 -6.23 -15.47 -4.74
CA PHE A 23 -7.20 -14.76 -5.58
C PHE A 23 -8.49 -15.58 -5.77
N ASN A 24 -8.37 -16.85 -6.17
CA ASN A 24 -9.52 -17.74 -6.38
C ASN A 24 -10.35 -17.95 -5.11
N ARG A 25 -9.69 -18.03 -3.95
CA ARG A 25 -10.39 -18.16 -2.67
C ARG A 25 -11.16 -16.89 -2.31
N LEU A 26 -10.57 -15.72 -2.54
CA LEU A 26 -11.22 -14.44 -2.24
C LEU A 26 -12.37 -14.13 -3.21
N THR A 27 -12.23 -14.48 -4.50
CA THR A 27 -13.32 -14.30 -5.48
C THR A 27 -14.53 -15.18 -5.19
N GLY A 28 -14.33 -16.33 -4.54
CA GLY A 28 -15.42 -17.16 -4.00
C GLY A 28 -16.21 -16.50 -2.86
N LEU A 29 -15.64 -15.48 -2.19
CA LEU A 29 -16.27 -14.74 -1.10
C LEU A 29 -16.87 -13.40 -1.55
N SER A 30 -16.23 -12.72 -2.51
CA SER A 30 -16.67 -11.42 -3.03
C SER A 30 -16.35 -11.29 -4.52
N LYS A 31 -17.21 -10.58 -5.26
CA LYS A 31 -16.95 -10.28 -6.68
C LYS A 31 -16.02 -9.07 -6.91
N LYS A 32 -15.70 -8.30 -5.87
CA LYS A 32 -14.90 -7.07 -5.96
C LYS A 32 -13.42 -7.33 -5.65
N VAL A 33 -12.86 -8.38 -6.24
CA VAL A 33 -11.48 -8.81 -6.03
C VAL A 33 -10.70 -8.65 -7.32
N PHE A 34 -9.55 -7.97 -7.26
CA PHE A 34 -8.75 -7.62 -8.43
C PHE A 34 -7.33 -8.16 -8.28
N LEU A 35 -6.93 -9.04 -9.21
CA LEU A 35 -5.58 -9.59 -9.25
C LEU A 35 -4.64 -8.63 -9.98
N GLN A 36 -3.62 -8.12 -9.29
CA GLN A 36 -2.58 -7.24 -9.84
C GLN A 36 -3.14 -6.14 -10.76
N PRO A 37 -4.09 -5.31 -10.27
CA PRO A 37 -4.68 -4.26 -11.09
C PRO A 37 -3.60 -3.28 -11.56
N ASN A 38 -3.76 -2.76 -12.78
CA ASN A 38 -2.99 -1.64 -13.28
C ASN A 38 -3.76 -0.33 -13.08
N ARG A 39 -3.16 0.79 -13.46
CA ARG A 39 -3.76 2.12 -13.35
C ARG A 39 -5.16 2.22 -13.95
N SER A 40 -5.34 1.72 -15.18
CA SER A 40 -6.66 1.75 -15.83
C SER A 40 -7.70 0.94 -15.07
N VAL A 41 -7.31 -0.21 -14.51
CA VAL A 41 -8.22 -1.01 -13.67
C VAL A 41 -8.58 -0.24 -12.40
N MET A 42 -7.61 0.43 -11.79
CA MET A 42 -7.84 1.25 -10.61
C MET A 42 -8.85 2.38 -10.92
N GLU A 43 -8.57 3.18 -11.93
CA GLU A 43 -9.38 4.36 -12.29
C GLU A 43 -10.79 4.01 -12.76
N LEU A 44 -10.93 2.98 -13.61
CA LEU A 44 -12.21 2.64 -14.23
C LEU A 44 -13.11 1.77 -13.34
N TYR A 45 -12.54 0.94 -12.47
CA TYR A 45 -13.30 -0.08 -11.74
C TYR A 45 -13.11 -0.06 -10.23
N VAL A 46 -11.92 0.23 -9.70
CA VAL A 46 -11.68 0.12 -8.25
C VAL A 46 -12.12 1.37 -7.51
N LEU A 47 -11.70 2.55 -7.99
CA LEU A 47 -11.94 3.82 -7.30
C LEU A 47 -13.41 4.22 -7.23
N SER A 48 -14.26 3.64 -8.10
CA SER A 48 -15.71 3.85 -8.09
C SER A 48 -16.47 2.93 -7.10
N LEU A 49 -15.77 1.98 -6.47
CA LEU A 49 -16.37 1.05 -5.51
C LEU A 49 -16.19 1.55 -4.08
N ASN A 50 -17.19 1.31 -3.23
CA ASN A 50 -17.07 1.60 -1.79
C ASN A 50 -16.09 0.66 -1.09
N GLU A 51 -15.90 -0.55 -1.63
CA GLU A 51 -15.00 -1.58 -1.10
C GLU A 51 -14.41 -2.41 -2.25
N ALA A 52 -13.16 -2.82 -2.11
CA ALA A 52 -12.51 -3.75 -3.03
C ALA A 52 -11.37 -4.49 -2.33
N VAL A 53 -11.00 -5.65 -2.85
CA VAL A 53 -9.79 -6.37 -2.42
C VAL A 53 -8.81 -6.45 -3.57
N LEU A 54 -7.61 -5.92 -3.37
CA LEU A 54 -6.54 -5.99 -4.36
C LEU A 54 -5.59 -7.09 -3.94
N VAL A 55 -5.31 -8.03 -4.84
CA VAL A 55 -4.43 -9.17 -4.58
C VAL A 55 -3.15 -8.99 -5.37
N LYS A 56 -2.00 -8.95 -4.68
CA LYS A 56 -0.69 -8.65 -5.28
C LYS A 56 0.40 -9.56 -4.75
N PRO A 57 1.49 -9.77 -5.51
CA PRO A 57 2.64 -10.50 -4.99
C PRO A 57 3.29 -9.73 -3.84
N LEU A 58 3.59 -10.42 -2.75
CA LEU A 58 4.38 -9.90 -1.66
C LEU A 58 5.80 -9.63 -2.15
N VAL A 59 6.26 -8.40 -1.96
CA VAL A 59 7.64 -8.04 -2.26
C VAL A 59 8.56 -8.74 -1.27
N SER A 60 9.65 -9.34 -1.75
CA SER A 60 10.64 -10.00 -0.88
C SER A 60 11.16 -9.03 0.21
N GLU A 61 11.53 -9.56 1.38
CA GLU A 61 11.89 -8.82 2.62
C GLU A 61 11.03 -7.57 2.90
N ALA A 62 9.74 -7.63 2.53
CA ALA A 62 8.75 -6.65 2.93
C ALA A 62 8.77 -6.45 4.45
N LEU A 63 8.66 -5.19 4.87
CA LEU A 63 8.55 -4.88 6.29
C LEU A 63 7.13 -5.22 6.74
N VAL A 64 7.01 -6.38 7.38
CA VAL A 64 5.75 -6.85 7.98
C VAL A 64 5.87 -6.86 9.50
N MET A 65 4.73 -6.78 10.18
CA MET A 65 4.58 -6.98 11.62
C MET A 65 3.44 -7.97 11.90
N LYS A 66 3.52 -8.67 13.03
CA LYS A 66 2.45 -9.53 13.52
C LYS A 66 1.56 -8.78 14.50
N THR A 67 0.27 -8.73 14.20
CA THR A 67 -0.77 -8.22 15.09
C THR A 67 -1.73 -9.36 15.39
N GLY A 68 -1.55 -10.01 16.54
CA GLY A 68 -2.27 -11.24 16.88
C GLY A 68 -1.98 -12.36 15.89
N LYS A 69 -3.02 -12.84 15.19
CA LYS A 69 -2.93 -13.90 14.17
C LYS A 69 -2.72 -13.37 12.74
N ILE A 70 -2.68 -12.05 12.56
CA ILE A 70 -2.60 -11.40 11.24
C ILE A 70 -1.19 -10.83 11.06
N THR A 71 -0.62 -11.06 9.89
CA THR A 71 0.59 -10.37 9.42
C THR A 71 0.14 -9.16 8.61
N THR A 72 0.58 -7.96 8.97
CA THR A 72 0.24 -6.71 8.30
C THR A 72 1.50 -5.92 7.93
N ALA A 73 1.39 -5.00 6.98
CA ALA A 73 2.48 -4.11 6.60
C ALA A 73 2.87 -3.18 7.76
N THR A 74 4.16 -2.84 7.89
CA THR A 74 4.55 -1.74 8.77
C THR A 74 4.23 -0.39 8.13
N LEU A 75 4.15 0.66 8.95
CA LEU A 75 3.96 2.02 8.43
C LEU A 75 5.08 2.40 7.46
N GLU A 76 6.33 2.02 7.73
CA GLU A 76 7.44 2.26 6.80
C GLU A 76 7.22 1.57 5.45
N LYS A 77 6.67 0.35 5.44
CA LYS A 77 6.33 -0.32 4.18
C LYS A 77 5.26 0.47 3.44
N MET A 78 4.18 0.85 4.13
CA MET A 78 3.07 1.59 3.53
C MET A 78 3.56 2.89 2.89
N LEU A 79 4.34 3.69 3.62
CA LEU A 79 4.89 4.97 3.13
C LEU A 79 5.80 4.80 1.91
N VAL A 80 6.57 3.71 1.84
CA VAL A 80 7.40 3.45 0.65
C VAL A 80 6.56 2.93 -0.52
N ASP A 81 5.58 2.06 -0.26
CA ASP A 81 4.79 1.45 -1.33
C ASP A 81 3.85 2.46 -2.01
N ILE A 82 3.32 3.45 -1.29
CA ILE A 82 2.54 4.55 -1.89
C ILE A 82 3.37 5.37 -2.90
N VAL A 83 4.68 5.47 -2.69
CA VAL A 83 5.62 6.13 -3.63
C VAL A 83 6.07 5.16 -4.74
N ALA A 84 6.23 3.87 -4.39
CA ALA A 84 6.73 2.87 -5.33
C ALA A 84 5.71 2.45 -6.39
N GLU A 85 4.42 2.53 -6.07
CA GLU A 85 3.31 1.97 -6.85
C GLU A 85 2.25 3.02 -7.19
N PRO A 86 2.61 4.08 -7.93
CA PRO A 86 1.70 5.20 -8.21
C PRO A 86 0.45 4.78 -8.97
N ASP A 87 0.53 3.71 -9.75
CA ASP A 87 -0.59 3.14 -10.49
C ASP A 87 -1.65 2.49 -9.60
N ILE A 88 -1.28 2.06 -8.39
CA ILE A 88 -2.22 1.53 -7.39
C ILE A 88 -2.73 2.65 -6.50
N PHE A 89 -1.83 3.52 -6.06
CA PHE A 89 -2.14 4.59 -5.12
C PHE A 89 -2.44 5.91 -5.83
N VAL A 90 -3.17 5.85 -6.96
CA VAL A 90 -3.43 6.98 -7.86
C VAL A 90 -4.05 8.15 -7.10
N ALA A 91 -5.05 7.88 -6.26
CA ALA A 91 -5.77 8.88 -5.48
C ALA A 91 -4.91 9.55 -4.41
N GLN A 92 -3.84 8.90 -3.96
CA GLN A 92 -2.94 9.39 -2.92
C GLN A 92 -1.74 10.18 -3.48
N GLN A 93 -1.48 10.10 -4.79
CA GLN A 93 -0.27 10.73 -5.37
C GLN A 93 -0.25 12.26 -5.20
N GLY A 94 -1.41 12.91 -5.13
CA GLY A 94 -1.49 14.36 -4.91
C GLY A 94 -1.28 14.80 -3.45
N GLU A 95 -1.22 13.87 -2.51
CA GLU A 95 -1.23 14.14 -1.06
C GLU A 95 0.00 13.53 -0.35
N LEU A 96 1.03 13.11 -1.10
CA LEU A 96 2.18 12.39 -0.52
C LEU A 96 2.90 13.21 0.56
N GLU A 97 3.11 14.51 0.34
CA GLU A 97 3.73 15.41 1.33
C GLU A 97 2.92 15.43 2.62
N ASN A 98 1.61 15.72 2.53
CA ASN A 98 0.70 15.71 3.68
C ASN A 98 0.65 14.36 4.39
N ILE A 99 0.66 13.24 3.65
CA ILE A 99 0.68 11.89 4.23
C ILE A 99 1.95 11.68 5.04
N PHE A 100 3.12 12.06 4.51
CA PHE A 100 4.39 11.93 5.21
C PHE A 100 4.46 12.86 6.42
N GLU A 101 4.11 14.14 6.30
CA GLU A 101 4.06 15.08 7.42
C GLU A 101 3.19 14.57 8.57
N ASN A 102 1.99 14.08 8.27
CA ASN A 102 1.08 13.51 9.27
C ASN A 102 1.65 12.24 9.91
N ALA A 103 2.24 11.34 9.12
CA ALA A 103 2.78 10.09 9.64
C ALA A 103 3.96 10.35 10.59
N PHE A 104 4.86 11.27 10.23
CA PHE A 104 6.05 11.62 11.02
C PHE A 104 5.73 12.45 12.27
N SER A 105 4.67 13.26 12.25
CA SER A 105 4.25 14.06 13.42
C SER A 105 3.52 13.24 14.48
N GLN A 106 2.81 12.18 14.09
CA GLN A 106 1.96 11.40 15.00
C GLN A 106 2.62 10.12 15.52
N ILE A 107 3.61 9.59 14.79
CA ILE A 107 4.15 8.26 15.04
C ILE A 107 5.68 8.28 14.92
N LEU A 108 6.35 7.52 15.80
CA LEU A 108 7.79 7.31 15.69
C LEU A 108 8.11 6.37 14.51
N ILE A 109 8.66 6.94 13.44
CA ILE A 109 9.06 6.20 12.23
C ILE A 109 10.55 5.87 12.29
N ASN A 110 10.91 4.61 12.04
CA ASN A 110 12.31 4.23 11.91
C ASN A 110 12.85 4.59 10.52
N GLN A 111 13.44 5.78 10.39
CA GLN A 111 13.96 6.30 9.12
C GLN A 111 14.99 5.37 8.46
N ASN A 112 15.90 4.75 9.23
CA ASN A 112 16.87 3.81 8.69
C ASN A 112 16.20 2.59 8.04
N ARG A 113 15.13 2.09 8.66
CA ARG A 113 14.33 0.98 8.14
C ARG A 113 13.53 1.40 6.90
N LEU A 114 12.88 2.57 6.94
CA LEU A 114 12.16 3.19 5.84
C LEU A 114 13.05 3.35 4.59
N LEU A 115 14.17 4.05 4.74
CA LEU A 115 15.10 4.35 3.65
C LEU A 115 15.78 3.10 3.08
N ARG A 116 16.09 2.10 3.93
CA ARG A 116 16.60 0.81 3.44
C ARG A 116 15.58 0.11 2.55
N TYR A 117 14.31 0.09 2.95
CA TYR A 117 13.24 -0.50 2.13
C TYR A 117 12.99 0.33 0.86
N ALA A 118 13.05 1.66 0.94
CA ALA A 118 12.97 2.54 -0.23
C ALA A 118 14.06 2.27 -1.28
N ARG A 119 15.31 1.99 -0.87
CA ARG A 119 16.38 1.57 -1.80
C ARG A 119 16.01 0.30 -2.54
N ARG A 120 15.48 -0.71 -1.83
CA ARG A 120 15.02 -1.96 -2.43
C ARG A 120 13.93 -1.74 -3.47
N ARG A 121 13.00 -0.83 -3.18
CA ARG A 121 11.90 -0.44 -4.08
C ARG A 121 12.35 0.51 -5.19
N LYS A 122 13.63 0.90 -5.22
CA LYS A 122 14.23 1.88 -6.16
C LYS A 122 13.60 3.27 -6.05
N ARG A 123 13.25 3.68 -4.83
CA ARG A 123 12.57 4.95 -4.51
C ARG A 123 13.29 5.76 -3.43
N TYR A 124 14.58 5.49 -3.19
CA TYR A 124 15.31 6.12 -2.08
C TYR A 124 15.27 7.65 -2.12
N GLU A 125 15.66 8.28 -3.23
CA GLU A 125 15.69 9.74 -3.35
C GLU A 125 14.30 10.37 -3.18
N GLN A 126 13.29 9.75 -3.78
CA GLN A 126 11.91 10.23 -3.73
C GLN A 126 11.34 10.14 -2.31
N VAL A 127 11.59 9.03 -1.61
CA VAL A 127 11.17 8.87 -0.22
C VAL A 127 11.96 9.83 0.68
N LEU A 128 13.26 10.02 0.45
CA LEU A 128 14.08 10.94 1.23
C LEU A 128 13.59 12.39 1.13
N GLN A 129 13.18 12.83 -0.05
CA GLN A 129 12.62 14.17 -0.27
C GLN A 129 11.28 14.41 0.44
N LEU A 130 10.52 13.35 0.72
CA LEU A 130 9.23 13.44 1.42
C LEU A 130 9.37 13.39 2.95
N ILE A 131 10.55 13.07 3.49
CA ILE A 131 10.76 13.07 4.94
C ILE A 131 10.81 14.53 5.42
N PRO A 132 9.94 14.96 6.36
CA PRO A 132 9.96 16.32 6.88
C PRO A 132 11.29 16.66 7.55
N GLU A 133 11.74 17.91 7.41
CA GLU A 133 12.87 18.43 8.19
C GLU A 133 12.49 18.44 9.68
N SER A 134 13.46 18.06 10.53
CA SER A 134 13.27 17.97 12.00
C SER A 134 13.47 19.30 12.70
#